data_AF-A0A1V1ZF36-F1
#
_entry.id   AF-A0A1V1ZF36-F1
#
_cell.length_a   1.000
_cell.length_b   1.000
_cell.length_c   1.000
_cell.angle_alpha   90.00
_cell.angle_beta   90.00
_cell.angle_gamma   90.00
#
_symmetry.space_group_name_H-M   'P 1'
#
loop_
_entity.id
_entity.type
_entity.pdbx_description
1 polymer ?
#
loop_
_entity_poly.entity_id
_entity_poly.type
_entity_poly.pdbx_seq_one_letter_code
_entity_poly.pdbx_strand_id
1 'polypeptide(L)'
;MVIQDPNNYWEQLERLEKLIRASELKAGVVFSFHSLILGIFVDRIKTLSYLFEEGIIPKIGIICWMFFVLLSVFYCFKCFKPQIERGYEKNVFFFSDAVYKFGSIEEYTQYLIEICGSQQKLYEQLGQQIHAESKIIDGKFKCVHSSIKYFAISFVFAVLVIIYWIFTLF
;
A
#
# COMPACT_ATOMS: atom_id res chain seq x y z
N MET A 1 -29.65 20.77 18.35
CA MET A 1 -28.50 19.87 18.10
C MET A 1 -29.01 18.79 17.15
N VAL A 2 -28.47 18.69 15.94
CA VAL A 2 -28.93 17.67 14.97
C VAL A 2 -28.53 16.30 15.51
N ILE A 3 -29.50 15.41 15.72
CA ILE A 3 -29.24 14.02 16.11
C ILE A 3 -28.50 13.37 14.94
N GLN A 4 -27.22 13.06 15.12
CA GLN A 4 -26.44 12.35 14.13
C GLN A 4 -26.82 10.87 14.18
N ASP A 5 -26.94 10.22 13.03
CA ASP A 5 -27.14 8.77 12.95
C ASP A 5 -25.77 8.08 13.09
N PRO A 6 -25.55 7.20 14.10
CA PRO A 6 -24.32 6.41 14.20
C PRO A 6 -24.00 5.64 12.92
N ASN A 7 -25.02 5.27 12.13
CA ASN A 7 -24.84 4.56 10.87
C ASN A 7 -23.95 5.34 9.88
N ASN A 8 -23.98 6.68 9.91
CA ASN A 8 -23.10 7.49 9.07
C ASN A 8 -21.62 7.19 9.35
N TYR A 9 -21.23 6.98 10.62
CA TYR A 9 -19.85 6.70 11.00
C TYR A 9 -19.43 5.29 10.56
N TRP A 10 -20.31 4.31 10.72
CA TRP A 10 -20.08 2.93 10.29
C TRP A 10 -19.92 2.84 8.78
N GLU A 11 -20.77 3.52 8.01
CA GLU A 11 -20.64 3.61 6.55
C GLU A 11 -19.31 4.25 6.13
N GLN A 12 -18.84 5.27 6.86
CA GLN A 12 -17.52 5.84 6.61
C GLN A 12 -16.41 4.82 6.86
N LEU A 13 -16.43 4.10 7.99
CA LEU A 13 -15.45 3.05 8.29
C LEU A 13 -15.46 1.95 7.22
N GLU A 14 -16.63 1.50 6.77
CA GLU A 14 -16.74 0.51 5.68
C GLU A 14 -16.15 1.05 4.36
N ARG A 15 -16.39 2.34 4.05
CA ARG A 15 -15.77 2.99 2.89
C ARG A 15 -14.24 3.02 3.01
N LEU A 16 -13.71 3.33 4.20
CA LEU A 16 -12.28 3.34 4.47
C LEU A 16 -11.67 1.95 4.29
N GLU A 17 -12.31 0.89 4.78
CA GLU A 17 -11.88 -0.49 4.55
C GLU A 17 -11.80 -0.83 3.05
N LYS A 18 -12.84 -0.47 2.27
CA LYS A 18 -12.85 -0.65 0.81
C LYS A 18 -11.66 0.05 0.14
N LEU A 19 -11.32 1.25 0.60
CA LEU A 19 -10.17 2.02 0.09
C LEU A 19 -8.83 1.36 0.43
N ILE A 20 -8.66 0.83 1.64
CA ILE A 20 -7.47 0.04 2.03
C ILE A 20 -7.32 -1.14 1.07
N ARG A 21 -8.36 -1.99 0.96
CA ARG A 21 -8.35 -3.17 0.10
C ARG A 21 -8.07 -2.83 -1.36
N ALA A 22 -8.65 -1.74 -1.87
CA ALA A 22 -8.41 -1.28 -3.24
C ALA A 22 -6.94 -0.86 -3.47
N SER A 23 -6.32 -0.17 -2.50
CA SER A 23 -4.91 0.23 -2.60
C SER A 23 -3.97 -0.98 -2.60
N GLU A 24 -4.24 -1.96 -1.74
CA GLU A 24 -3.47 -3.22 -1.65
C GLU A 24 -3.66 -4.07 -2.90
N LEU A 25 -4.87 -4.17 -3.43
CA LEU A 25 -5.14 -4.87 -4.68
C LEU A 25 -4.33 -4.28 -5.83
N LYS A 26 -4.31 -2.95 -5.98
CA LYS A 26 -3.52 -2.26 -7.01
C LYS A 26 -2.02 -2.53 -6.84
N ALA A 27 -1.50 -2.48 -5.62
CA ALA A 27 -0.09 -2.80 -5.35
C ALA A 27 0.23 -4.27 -5.65
N GLY A 28 -0.69 -5.19 -5.33
CA GLY A 28 -0.59 -6.61 -5.66
C GLY A 28 -0.54 -6.85 -7.17
N VAL A 29 -1.39 -6.18 -7.95
CA VAL A 29 -1.36 -6.25 -9.41
C VAL A 29 -0.01 -5.79 -9.96
N VAL A 30 0.50 -4.64 -9.52
CA VAL A 30 1.82 -4.13 -9.93
C VAL A 30 2.94 -5.11 -9.57
N PHE A 31 2.91 -5.69 -8.37
CA PHE A 31 3.89 -6.68 -7.93
C PHE A 31 3.86 -7.96 -8.79
N SER A 32 2.67 -8.43 -9.17
CA SER A 32 2.51 -9.57 -10.07
C SER A 32 3.07 -9.29 -11.47
N PHE A 33 2.87 -8.09 -12.01
CA PHE A 33 3.49 -7.69 -13.29
C PHE A 33 5.01 -7.69 -13.21
N HIS A 34 5.60 -7.17 -12.13
CA HIS A 34 7.06 -7.26 -11.92
C HIS A 34 7.54 -8.71 -11.88
N SER A 35 6.82 -9.57 -11.16
CA SER A 35 7.15 -10.99 -11.06
C SER A 35 7.13 -11.68 -12.44
N LEU A 36 6.14 -11.34 -13.28
CA LEU A 36 6.06 -11.85 -14.65
C LEU A 36 7.23 -11.37 -15.52
N ILE A 37 7.49 -10.06 -15.55
CA ILE A 37 8.55 -9.47 -16.38
C ILE A 37 9.93 -9.98 -15.94
N LEU A 38 10.19 -10.00 -14.63
CA LEU A 38 11.44 -10.53 -14.07
C LEU A 38 11.57 -12.04 -14.34
N GLY A 39 10.48 -12.81 -14.25
CA GLY A 39 10.47 -14.23 -14.60
C GLY A 39 10.91 -14.46 -16.03
N ILE A 40 10.31 -13.74 -16.99
CA ILE A 40 10.69 -13.80 -18.41
C ILE A 40 12.16 -13.39 -18.61
N PHE A 41 12.61 -12.33 -17.92
CA PHE A 41 13.99 -11.86 -17.99
C PHE A 41 14.99 -12.91 -17.51
N VAL A 42 14.72 -13.55 -16.36
CA VAL A 42 15.57 -14.62 -15.81
C VAL A 42 15.56 -15.83 -16.76
N ASP A 43 14.40 -16.24 -17.27
CA ASP A 43 14.27 -17.34 -18.23
C ASP A 43 15.05 -17.11 -19.53
N ARG A 44 15.24 -15.85 -19.93
CA ARG A 44 15.95 -15.45 -21.15
C ARG A 44 17.34 -14.88 -20.89
N ILE A 45 17.87 -14.97 -19.67
CA ILE A 45 19.10 -14.28 -19.26
C ILE A 45 20.31 -14.63 -20.14
N LYS A 46 20.40 -15.86 -20.65
CA LYS A 46 21.49 -16.30 -21.54
C LYS A 46 21.40 -15.70 -22.94
N THR A 47 20.19 -15.45 -23.44
CA THR A 47 19.98 -14.77 -24.72
C THR A 47 20.20 -13.27 -24.55
N LEU A 48 19.75 -12.73 -23.42
CA LEU A 48 19.90 -11.32 -23.06
C LEU A 48 21.33 -10.98 -22.61
N SER A 49 22.19 -11.96 -22.31
CA SER A 49 23.57 -11.71 -21.88
C SER A 49 24.37 -10.95 -22.93
N TYR A 50 24.05 -11.14 -24.21
CA TYR A 50 24.63 -10.38 -25.32
C TYR A 50 24.34 -8.88 -25.24
N LEU A 51 23.19 -8.46 -24.69
CA LEU A 51 22.89 -7.03 -24.43
C LEU A 51 23.86 -6.38 -23.43
N PHE A 52 24.47 -7.19 -22.57
CA PHE A 52 25.50 -6.74 -21.64
C PHE A 52 26.88 -6.69 -22.31
N GLU A 53 27.02 -7.11 -23.56
CA GLU A 53 28.28 -7.03 -24.32
C GLU A 53 28.22 -5.92 -25.39
N GLU A 54 27.02 -5.55 -25.87
CA GLU A 54 26.75 -4.56 -26.94
C GLU A 54 27.11 -3.09 -26.64
N GLY A 55 27.78 -2.79 -25.53
CA GLY A 55 28.29 -1.45 -25.21
C GLY A 55 27.65 -0.79 -23.99
N ILE A 56 28.01 0.47 -23.72
CA ILE A 56 27.70 1.15 -22.45
C ILE A 56 26.23 1.59 -22.33
N ILE A 57 25.57 1.92 -23.46
CA ILE A 57 24.19 2.42 -23.50
C ILE A 57 23.17 1.38 -23.01
N PRO A 58 23.10 0.15 -23.57
CA PRO A 58 22.15 -0.87 -23.10
C PRO A 58 22.41 -1.28 -21.64
N LYS A 59 23.68 -1.30 -21.21
CA LYS A 59 24.05 -1.54 -19.80
C LYS A 59 23.41 -0.52 -18.85
N ILE A 60 23.54 0.77 -19.16
CA ILE A 60 22.93 1.84 -18.35
C ILE A 60 21.40 1.68 -18.35
N GLY A 61 20.80 1.39 -19.51
CA GLY A 61 19.35 1.16 -19.62
C GLY A 61 18.85 0.02 -18.72
N ILE A 62 19.56 -1.12 -18.70
CA ILE A 62 19.24 -2.27 -17.85
C ILE A 62 19.41 -1.92 -16.36
N ILE A 63 20.50 -1.24 -15.99
CA ILE A 63 20.71 -0.80 -14.59
C ILE A 63 19.59 0.13 -14.14
N CYS A 64 19.21 1.11 -14.96
CA CYS A 64 18.09 2.01 -14.69
C CYS A 64 16.77 1.25 -14.57
N TRP A 65 16.48 0.34 -15.51
CA TRP A 65 15.30 -0.51 -15.45
C TRP A 65 15.22 -1.28 -14.12
N MET A 66 16.29 -2.01 -13.76
CA MET A 66 16.35 -2.78 -12.53
C MET A 66 16.21 -1.91 -11.28
N PHE A 67 16.84 -0.73 -11.26
CA PHE A 67 16.71 0.23 -10.17
C PHE A 67 15.24 0.67 -9.98
N PHE A 68 14.53 1.00 -11.06
CA PHE A 68 13.13 1.40 -10.98
C PHE A 68 12.18 0.25 -10.65
N VAL A 69 12.49 -0.98 -11.08
CA VAL A 69 11.78 -2.19 -10.63
C VAL A 69 11.88 -2.31 -9.10
N LEU A 70 13.10 -2.23 -8.55
CA LEU A 70 13.31 -2.34 -7.10
C LEU A 70 12.61 -1.23 -6.32
N LEU A 71 12.65 0.02 -6.81
CA LEU A 71 11.89 1.11 -6.21
C LEU A 71 10.39 0.82 -6.21
N SER A 72 9.84 0.39 -7.35
CA SER A 72 8.42 0.08 -7.46
C SER A 72 8.00 -1.03 -6.48
N VAL A 73 8.77 -2.12 -6.42
CA VAL A 73 8.55 -3.25 -5.50
C VAL A 73 8.65 -2.80 -4.03
N PHE A 74 9.62 -1.96 -3.69
CA PHE A 74 9.74 -1.40 -2.34
C PHE A 74 8.47 -0.64 -1.92
N TYR A 75 7.91 0.18 -2.80
CA TYR A 75 6.66 0.90 -2.52
C TYR A 75 5.43 -0.03 -2.47
N CYS A 76 5.41 -1.14 -3.21
CA CYS A 76 4.37 -2.17 -3.03
C CYS A 76 4.42 -2.76 -1.61
N PHE A 77 5.60 -3.15 -1.12
CA PHE A 77 5.74 -3.65 0.26
C PHE A 77 5.35 -2.62 1.31
N LYS A 78 5.72 -1.35 1.09
CA LYS A 78 5.31 -0.26 1.99
C LYS A 78 3.79 -0.04 1.97
N CYS A 79 3.12 -0.27 0.83
CA CYS A 79 1.67 -0.25 0.74
C CYS A 79 1.02 -1.40 1.52
N PHE A 80 1.58 -2.62 1.46
CA PHE A 80 1.06 -3.76 2.22
C PHE A 80 1.25 -3.58 3.73
N LYS A 81 2.37 -3.01 4.17
CA LYS A 81 2.64 -2.78 5.59
C LYS A 81 1.79 -1.62 6.14
N PRO A 82 0.83 -1.86 7.06
CA PRO A 82 0.08 -0.78 7.68
C PRO A 82 0.99 0.07 8.59
N GLN A 83 0.84 1.40 8.51
CA GLN A 83 1.54 2.34 9.39
C GLN A 83 0.58 2.84 10.47
N ILE A 84 0.58 2.18 11.63
CA ILE A 84 -0.33 2.48 12.74
C ILE A 84 0.26 3.61 13.59
N GLU A 85 -0.50 4.69 13.77
CA GLU A 85 -0.12 5.80 14.66
C GLU A 85 -0.64 5.55 16.08
N ARG A 86 0.17 5.87 17.09
CA ARG A 86 -0.12 5.57 18.51
C ARG A 86 -0.52 6.79 19.34
N GLY A 87 -0.84 7.91 18.70
CA GLY A 87 -1.12 9.20 19.35
C GLY A 87 -2.54 9.40 19.89
N TYR A 88 -3.39 8.36 19.85
CA TYR A 88 -4.78 8.45 20.28
C TYR A 88 -4.97 7.92 21.70
N GLU A 89 -5.96 8.47 22.41
CA GLU A 89 -6.42 7.92 23.68
C GLU A 89 -6.94 6.48 23.51
N LYS A 90 -7.05 5.75 24.63
CA LYS A 90 -7.57 4.37 24.60
C LYS A 90 -8.98 4.36 23.98
N ASN A 91 -9.15 3.55 22.95
CA ASN A 91 -10.38 3.52 22.17
C ASN A 91 -10.87 2.06 22.04
N VAL A 92 -12.15 1.81 22.33
CA VAL A 92 -12.67 0.43 22.34
C VAL A 92 -12.75 -0.18 20.94
N PHE A 93 -12.79 0.65 19.90
CA PHE A 93 -12.88 0.19 18.51
C PHE A 93 -11.50 -0.03 17.87
N PHE A 94 -10.42 0.42 18.49
CA PHE A 94 -9.07 0.08 18.05
C PHE A 94 -8.70 -1.33 18.48
N PHE A 95 -8.54 -2.24 17.52
CA PHE A 95 -8.20 -3.65 17.79
C PHE A 95 -6.95 -3.80 18.67
N SER A 96 -5.91 -2.96 18.45
CA SER A 96 -4.69 -2.99 19.26
C SER A 96 -4.94 -2.51 20.69
N ASP A 97 -5.85 -1.56 20.88
CA ASP A 97 -6.17 -1.05 22.22
C ASP A 97 -7.01 -2.09 22.96
N ALA A 98 -8.02 -2.67 22.30
CA ALA A 98 -8.83 -3.77 22.83
C ALA A 98 -7.99 -4.93 23.41
N VAL A 99 -6.85 -5.23 22.78
CA VAL A 99 -5.96 -6.31 23.22
C VAL A 99 -4.93 -5.86 24.27
N TYR A 100 -4.37 -4.64 24.16
CA TYR A 100 -3.18 -4.27 24.93
C TYR A 100 -3.36 -3.10 25.90
N LYS A 101 -4.45 -2.32 25.80
CA LYS A 101 -4.68 -1.12 26.62
C LYS A 101 -5.80 -1.27 27.63
N PHE A 102 -6.67 -2.26 27.49
CA PHE A 102 -7.68 -2.61 28.49
C PHE A 102 -7.15 -3.79 29.31
N GLY A 103 -7.23 -3.71 30.64
CA GLY A 103 -6.58 -4.67 31.54
C GLY A 103 -7.21 -6.05 31.41
N SER A 104 -8.44 -6.21 31.93
CA SER A 104 -9.20 -7.46 31.81
C SER A 104 -10.32 -7.38 30.76
N ILE A 105 -10.85 -8.53 30.36
CA ILE A 105 -12.00 -8.59 29.45
C ILE A 105 -13.25 -7.96 30.06
N GLU A 106 -13.42 -8.06 31.38
CA GLU A 106 -14.49 -7.43 32.14
C GLU A 106 -14.35 -5.90 32.09
N GLU A 107 -13.15 -5.36 32.30
CA GLU A 107 -12.87 -3.92 32.19
C GLU A 107 -13.15 -3.40 30.78
N TYR A 108 -12.68 -4.12 29.75
CA TYR A 108 -12.97 -3.77 28.36
C TYR A 108 -14.48 -3.76 28.10
N THR A 109 -15.20 -4.77 28.57
CA THR A 109 -16.64 -4.92 28.35
C THR A 109 -17.43 -3.81 29.05
N GLN A 110 -17.09 -3.48 30.29
CA GLN A 110 -17.70 -2.37 31.02
C GLN A 110 -17.48 -1.04 30.31
N TYR A 111 -16.24 -0.79 29.85
CA TYR A 111 -15.91 0.44 29.13
C TYR A 111 -16.63 0.51 27.78
N LEU A 112 -16.74 -0.61 27.04
CA LEU A 112 -17.51 -0.69 25.80
C LEU A 112 -18.99 -0.34 26.03
N ILE A 113 -19.62 -0.90 27.06
CA ILE A 113 -21.01 -0.60 27.42
C ILE A 113 -21.17 0.89 27.77
N GLU A 114 -20.22 1.47 28.51
CA GLU A 114 -20.22 2.89 28.86
C GLU A 114 -20.15 3.80 27.62
N ILE A 115 -19.23 3.49 26.69
CA ILE A 115 -19.05 4.24 25.44
C ILE A 115 -20.31 4.12 24.57
N CYS A 116 -20.82 2.90 24.36
CA CYS A 116 -22.02 2.66 23.54
C CYS A 116 -23.31 3.23 24.18
N GLY A 117 -23.34 3.39 25.51
CA GLY A 117 -24.45 4.00 26.24
C GLY A 117 -24.51 5.54 26.12
N SER A 118 -23.47 6.18 25.60
CA SER A 118 -23.39 7.64 25.43
C SER A 118 -23.12 8.01 23.97
N GLN A 119 -24.09 8.66 23.31
CA GLN A 119 -23.91 9.09 21.92
C GLN A 119 -22.67 9.98 21.72
N GLN A 120 -22.42 10.91 22.64
CA GLN A 120 -21.25 11.79 22.54
C GLN A 120 -19.94 11.00 22.59
N LYS A 121 -19.78 10.09 23.56
CA LYS A 121 -18.56 9.27 23.69
C LYS A 121 -18.39 8.31 22.52
N LEU A 122 -19.50 7.73 22.05
CA LEU A 122 -19.52 6.87 20.87
C LEU A 122 -19.00 7.61 19.63
N TYR A 123 -19.56 8.79 19.33
CA TYR A 123 -19.16 9.57 18.15
C TYR A 123 -17.73 10.07 18.23
N GLU A 124 -17.26 10.41 19.43
CA GLU A 124 -15.87 10.80 19.65
C GLU A 124 -14.91 9.64 19.33
N GLN A 125 -15.18 8.44 19.86
CA GLN A 125 -14.32 7.28 19.59
C GLN A 125 -14.38 6.82 18.14
N LEU A 126 -15.55 6.82 17.51
CA LEU A 126 -15.67 6.53 16.07
C LEU A 126 -14.95 7.57 15.21
N GLY A 127 -15.04 8.85 15.56
CA GLY A 127 -14.33 9.93 14.88
C GLY A 127 -12.81 9.77 14.96
N GLN A 128 -12.28 9.41 16.14
CA GLN A 128 -10.87 9.08 16.31
C GLN A 128 -10.45 7.91 15.42
N GLN A 129 -11.29 6.87 15.31
CA GLN A 129 -10.99 5.72 14.46
C GLN A 129 -10.98 6.07 12.98
N ILE A 130 -12.00 6.80 12.51
CA ILE A 130 -12.07 7.29 11.13
C ILE A 130 -10.82 8.11 10.79
N HIS A 131 -10.38 8.99 11.70
CA HIS A 131 -9.19 9.80 11.48
C HIS A 131 -7.91 8.95 11.40
N ALA A 132 -7.74 7.99 12.30
CA ALA A 132 -6.59 7.08 12.31
C ALA A 132 -6.52 6.23 11.03
N GLU A 133 -7.64 5.63 10.63
CA GLU A 133 -7.73 4.83 9.41
C GLU A 133 -7.53 5.68 8.15
N SER A 134 -8.04 6.91 8.13
CA SER A 134 -7.84 7.85 7.02
C SER A 134 -6.35 8.16 6.78
N LYS A 135 -5.55 8.31 7.84
CA LYS A 135 -4.09 8.50 7.72
C LYS A 135 -3.39 7.26 7.16
N ILE A 136 -3.79 6.06 7.59
CA ILE A 136 -3.28 4.79 7.05
C ILE A 136 -3.56 4.73 5.55
N ILE A 137 -4.78 5.08 5.14
CA ILE A 137 -5.22 5.08 3.75
C ILE A 137 -4.41 6.08 2.92
N ASP A 138 -4.25 7.32 3.37
CA ASP A 138 -3.45 8.32 2.66
C ASP A 138 -2.00 7.83 2.44
N GLY A 139 -1.39 7.24 3.48
CA GLY A 139 -0.07 6.61 3.38
C GLY A 139 -0.02 5.49 2.33
N LYS A 140 -1.01 4.60 2.32
CA LYS A 140 -1.11 3.50 1.34
C LYS A 140 -1.31 4.02 -0.09
N PHE A 141 -2.18 5.02 -0.29
CA PHE A 141 -2.40 5.64 -1.60
C PHE A 141 -1.15 6.33 -2.15
N LYS A 142 -0.38 7.03 -1.30
CA LYS A 142 0.94 7.59 -1.69
C LYS A 142 1.93 6.51 -2.11
N CYS A 143 1.94 5.38 -1.40
CA CYS A 143 2.82 4.26 -1.72
C CYS A 143 2.42 3.59 -3.05
N VAL A 144 1.15 3.25 -3.24
CA VAL A 144 0.70 2.60 -4.49
C VAL A 144 0.82 3.53 -5.70
N HIS A 145 0.60 4.83 -5.54
CA HIS A 145 0.86 5.78 -6.63
C HIS A 145 2.35 5.81 -7.00
N SER A 146 3.23 5.81 -5.99
CA SER A 146 4.68 5.75 -6.20
C SER A 146 5.09 4.43 -6.88
N SER A 147 4.53 3.29 -6.47
CA SER A 147 4.85 2.01 -7.11
C SER A 147 4.43 1.98 -8.57
N ILE A 148 3.22 2.47 -8.91
CA ILE A 148 2.75 2.59 -10.29
C ILE A 148 3.65 3.53 -11.10
N LYS A 149 4.04 4.69 -10.54
CA LYS A 149 4.95 5.64 -11.21
C LYS A 149 6.28 4.97 -11.57
N TYR A 150 6.93 4.31 -10.60
CA TYR A 150 8.21 3.65 -10.85
C TYR A 150 8.08 2.42 -11.75
N PHE A 151 6.95 1.71 -11.71
CA PHE A 151 6.65 0.66 -12.68
C PHE A 151 6.62 1.23 -14.09
N ALA A 152 5.88 2.32 -14.33
CA ALA A 152 5.81 2.96 -15.65
C ALA A 152 7.20 3.42 -16.14
N ILE A 153 8.00 4.04 -15.27
CA ILE A 153 9.38 4.44 -15.62
C ILE A 153 10.24 3.21 -15.94
N SER A 154 10.14 2.14 -15.16
CA SER A 154 10.87 0.90 -15.42
C SER A 154 10.49 0.30 -16.78
N PHE A 155 9.19 0.32 -17.11
CA PHE A 155 8.70 -0.20 -18.37
C PHE A 155 9.25 0.59 -19.57
N VAL A 156 9.34 1.93 -19.45
CA VAL A 156 9.98 2.77 -20.48
C VAL A 156 11.43 2.37 -20.72
N PHE A 157 12.24 2.18 -19.66
CA PHE A 157 13.62 1.73 -19.83
C PHE A 157 13.73 0.35 -20.49
N ALA A 158 12.87 -0.60 -20.09
CA ALA A 158 12.84 -1.92 -20.71
C ALA A 158 12.52 -1.84 -22.21
N VAL A 159 11.52 -1.05 -22.59
CA VAL A 159 11.15 -0.83 -24.00
C VAL A 159 12.29 -0.16 -24.78
N LEU A 160 12.94 0.86 -24.21
CA LEU A 160 14.06 1.53 -24.87
C LEU A 160 15.24 0.60 -25.13
N VAL A 161 15.57 -0.30 -24.18
CA VAL A 161 16.62 -1.31 -24.37
C VAL A 161 16.26 -2.27 -25.49
N ILE A 162 15.00 -2.73 -25.54
CA ILE A 162 14.54 -3.64 -26.61
C ILE A 162 14.58 -2.94 -27.98
N ILE A 163 14.13 -1.68 -28.06
CA ILE A 163 14.17 -0.90 -29.31
C ILE A 163 15.61 -0.72 -29.78
N TYR A 164 16.53 -0.35 -28.87
CA TYR A 164 17.94 -0.22 -29.19
C TYR A 164 18.51 -1.52 -29.77
N TRP A 165 18.22 -2.66 -29.11
CA TRP A 165 18.68 -3.97 -29.57
C TRP A 165 18.12 -4.36 -30.95
N ILE A 166 16.86 -4.05 -31.23
CA ILE A 166 16.28 -4.28 -32.56
C ILE A 166 17.03 -3.47 -33.61
N PHE A 167 17.36 -2.20 -33.33
CA PHE A 167 18.12 -1.36 -34.27
C PHE A 167 19.59 -1.77 -34.44
N THR A 168 20.21 -2.48 -33.49
CA THR A 168 21.58 -3.00 -33.65
C THR A 168 21.61 -4.33 -34.40
N LEU A 169 20.51 -5.07 -34.41
CA LEU A 169 20.33 -6.32 -35.16
C LEU A 169 20.14 -6.12 -36.68
N PHE A 170 19.63 -4.96 -37.11
CA PHE A 170 19.38 -4.60 -38.51
C PHE A 170 20.37 -3.56 -39.02
#